data_AF-A0A5N6DHD2-F1
#
_entry.id   AF-A0A5N6DHD2-F1
#
_cell.length_a   1.000
_cell.length_b   1.000
_cell.length_c   1.000
_cell.angle_alpha   90.00
_cell.angle_beta   90.00
_cell.angle_gamma   90.00
#
_symmetry.space_group_name_H-M   'P 1'
#
loop_
_entity.id
_entity.type
_entity.pdbx_description
1 polymer ?
#
loop_
_entity_poly.entity_id
_entity_poly.type
_entity_poly.pdbx_seq_one_letter_code
_entity_poly.pdbx_strand_id
1 'polypeptide(L)'
;MAEVNGGQKLNPRVLANLVDPKKQFNVACAYQHAAPMIDTDVALVFLMKLVQSKWAHADIIVNRSGIGARGLATDIQIFPVRGAVKKITRPEGYSADHAFLLSAQMNHDGSVGKTVFIVPCNDDTLVIGSIIQRNNWQLTLSPDSPEVKAMWNGRLSLCRSSRVQTIRHSLLHKACAPSLI
;
A
#
# COMPACT_ATOMS: atom_id res chain seq x y z
N MET A 1 49.38 -1.10 -16.79
CA MET A 1 48.67 0.05 -17.39
C MET A 1 47.69 -0.54 -18.40
N ALA A 2 46.43 -0.71 -17.99
CA ALA A 2 45.30 0.23 -18.20
C ALA A 2 44.76 0.10 -19.65
N GLU A 3 43.60 -0.56 -19.85
CA GLU A 3 42.24 0.01 -20.05
C GLU A 3 41.87 -0.02 -21.56
N VAL A 4 40.66 -0.28 -22.08
CA VAL A 4 39.27 -0.39 -21.59
C VAL A 4 38.56 -1.46 -22.44
N ASN A 5 37.86 -2.40 -21.79
CA ASN A 5 37.02 -3.40 -22.45
C ASN A 5 35.73 -2.78 -23.00
N GLY A 6 35.41 -3.16 -24.24
CA GLY A 6 34.27 -2.68 -25.00
C GLY A 6 32.93 -2.82 -24.27
N GLY A 7 32.13 -1.76 -24.33
CA GLY A 7 30.75 -1.75 -23.89
C GLY A 7 29.96 -2.83 -24.60
N GLN A 8 29.65 -3.90 -23.88
CA GLN A 8 28.61 -4.83 -24.29
C GLN A 8 27.27 -4.07 -24.27
N LYS A 9 26.79 -3.71 -25.46
CA LYS A 9 25.38 -3.37 -25.67
C LYS A 9 24.54 -4.54 -25.19
N LEU A 10 23.93 -4.38 -24.02
CA LEU A 10 22.97 -5.35 -23.47
C LEU A 10 21.85 -5.57 -24.50
N ASN A 11 21.75 -6.81 -24.95
CA ASN A 11 20.82 -7.26 -25.98
C ASN A 11 19.37 -7.14 -25.44
N PRO A 12 18.47 -6.38 -26.08
CA PRO A 12 17.10 -6.18 -25.59
C PRO A 12 16.28 -7.48 -25.56
N ARG A 13 16.78 -8.57 -26.13
CA ARG A 13 16.15 -9.91 -26.07
C ARG A 13 16.40 -10.68 -24.77
N VAL A 14 17.24 -10.20 -23.85
CA VAL A 14 17.43 -10.82 -22.52
C VAL A 14 16.33 -10.41 -21.53
N LEU A 15 15.43 -9.48 -21.90
CA LEU A 15 14.20 -9.15 -21.16
C LEU A 15 13.13 -10.26 -21.16
N ALA A 16 13.41 -11.42 -21.79
CA ALA A 16 12.43 -12.48 -22.04
C ALA A 16 12.29 -13.54 -20.94
N ASN A 17 13.00 -13.44 -19.80
CA ASN A 17 12.69 -14.25 -18.62
C ASN A 17 11.63 -13.56 -17.74
N LEU A 18 10.68 -12.89 -18.39
CA LEU A 18 9.52 -12.26 -17.78
C LEU A 18 8.56 -13.36 -17.36
N VAL A 19 8.36 -13.54 -16.06
CA VAL A 19 7.16 -14.23 -15.57
C VAL A 19 5.97 -13.43 -16.07
N ASP A 20 5.18 -14.01 -16.98
CA ASP A 20 3.92 -13.42 -17.40
C ASP A 20 2.94 -13.46 -16.22
N PRO A 21 2.62 -12.31 -15.59
CA PRO A 21 1.74 -12.28 -14.43
C PRO A 21 0.33 -12.78 -14.77
N LYS A 22 -0.07 -12.75 -16.07
CA LYS A 22 -1.34 -13.33 -16.52
C LYS A 22 -1.36 -14.85 -16.34
N LYS A 23 -0.26 -15.52 -16.71
CA LYS A 23 -0.15 -16.99 -16.60
C LYS A 23 -0.02 -17.47 -15.16
N GLN A 24 0.69 -16.73 -14.31
CA GLN A 24 0.96 -17.18 -12.94
C GLN A 24 -0.12 -16.77 -11.93
N PHE A 25 -0.76 -15.61 -12.13
CA PHE A 25 -1.70 -15.04 -11.15
C PHE A 25 -3.13 -14.86 -11.69
N ASN A 26 -3.40 -15.23 -12.94
CA ASN A 26 -4.72 -15.07 -13.58
C ASN A 26 -5.25 -13.63 -13.49
N VAL A 27 -4.38 -12.66 -13.75
CA VAL A 27 -4.69 -11.23 -13.67
C VAL A 27 -5.12 -10.74 -15.05
N ALA A 28 -6.26 -10.04 -15.11
CA ALA A 28 -6.80 -9.52 -16.36
C ALA A 28 -5.96 -8.36 -16.92
N CYS A 29 -5.70 -7.36 -16.09
CA CYS A 29 -4.93 -6.17 -16.44
C CYS A 29 -4.21 -5.58 -15.22
N ALA A 30 -3.18 -4.80 -15.50
CA ALA A 30 -2.37 -4.22 -14.46
C ALA A 30 -1.57 -3.01 -14.99
N TYR A 31 -1.25 -2.03 -14.14
CA TYR A 31 -0.52 -0.82 -14.53
C TYR A 31 0.55 -0.42 -13.51
N GLN A 32 1.40 0.53 -13.87
CA GLN A 32 2.41 1.11 -13.00
C GLN A 32 2.51 2.61 -13.28
N HIS A 33 2.74 3.40 -12.22
CA HIS A 33 3.19 4.79 -12.34
C HIS A 33 4.18 5.11 -11.22
N ALA A 34 4.94 6.19 -11.37
CA ALA A 34 5.71 6.77 -10.28
C ALA A 34 4.77 7.49 -9.31
N ALA A 35 5.03 7.38 -8.01
CA ALA A 35 4.33 8.13 -6.97
C ALA A 35 5.28 8.44 -5.81
N PRO A 36 5.16 9.62 -5.18
CA PRO A 36 5.94 9.92 -4.00
C PRO A 36 5.45 9.08 -2.81
N MET A 37 6.40 8.60 -2.03
CA MET A 37 6.14 7.96 -0.75
C MET A 37 6.44 8.95 0.38
N ILE A 38 5.54 9.04 1.36
CA ILE A 38 5.68 9.91 2.52
C ILE A 38 5.84 9.05 3.76
N ASP A 39 7.04 9.04 4.33
CA ASP A 39 7.22 8.58 5.70
C ASP A 39 6.51 9.57 6.63
N THR A 40 5.35 9.16 7.14
CA THR A 40 4.50 10.04 7.95
C THR A 40 5.13 10.33 9.30
N ASP A 41 5.92 9.41 9.85
CA ASP A 41 6.56 9.58 11.16
C ASP A 41 7.63 10.69 11.06
N VAL A 42 8.38 10.72 9.95
CA VAL A 42 9.36 11.78 9.66
C VAL A 42 8.67 13.10 9.24
N ALA A 43 7.68 13.03 8.34
CA ALA A 43 7.03 14.22 7.78
C ALA A 43 6.31 15.04 8.84
N LEU A 44 5.61 14.40 9.78
CA LEU A 44 4.91 15.11 10.86
C LEU A 44 5.88 15.79 11.82
N VAL A 45 7.00 15.15 12.14
CA VAL A 45 8.06 15.77 12.97
C VAL A 45 8.68 16.96 12.26
N PHE A 46 8.94 16.84 10.96
CA PHE A 46 9.43 17.96 10.14
C PHE A 46 8.46 19.13 10.14
N LEU A 47 7.17 18.89 9.87
CA LEU A 47 6.14 19.93 9.87
C LEU A 47 6.01 20.61 11.22
N MET A 48 6.07 19.84 12.32
CA MET A 48 6.02 20.39 13.67
C MET A 48 7.20 21.33 13.95
N LYS A 49 8.42 20.91 13.62
CA LYS A 49 9.62 21.74 13.77
C LYS A 49 9.54 23.03 12.94
N LEU A 50 9.05 22.91 11.70
CA LEU A 50 8.87 24.06 10.80
C LEU A 50 7.89 25.07 11.40
N VAL A 51 6.74 24.60 11.88
CA VAL A 51 5.72 25.47 12.52
C VAL A 51 6.28 26.12 13.77
N GLN A 52 6.95 25.37 14.65
CA GLN A 52 7.57 25.93 15.87
C GLN A 52 8.62 26.99 15.56
N SER A 53 9.42 26.80 14.50
CA SER A 53 10.46 27.77 14.11
C SER A 53 9.91 29.09 13.55
N LYS A 54 8.65 29.10 13.08
CA LYS A 54 8.00 30.24 12.42
C LYS A 54 6.80 30.78 13.18
N TRP A 55 6.53 30.24 14.37
CA TRP A 55 5.32 30.55 15.11
C TRP A 55 5.25 32.03 15.52
N ALA A 56 4.06 32.63 15.37
CA ALA A 56 3.71 33.98 15.79
C ALA A 56 2.30 33.99 16.40
N HIS A 57 1.90 35.11 17.00
CA HIS A 57 0.56 35.29 17.59
C HIS A 57 -0.55 35.07 16.54
N ALA A 58 -1.68 34.48 16.96
CA ALA A 58 -2.78 34.15 16.04
C ALA A 58 -3.96 35.12 16.21
N ASP A 59 -4.44 35.67 15.10
CA ASP A 59 -5.66 36.48 15.02
C ASP A 59 -6.87 35.67 14.51
N ILE A 60 -6.61 34.53 13.85
CA ILE A 60 -7.62 33.71 13.17
C ILE A 60 -7.46 32.25 13.60
N ILE A 61 -8.58 31.58 13.83
CA ILE A 61 -8.65 30.14 14.10
C ILE A 61 -9.11 29.40 12.85
N VAL A 62 -8.34 28.41 12.40
CA VAL A 62 -8.70 27.51 11.31
C VAL A 62 -8.94 26.10 11.88
N ASN A 63 -10.20 25.64 11.88
CA ASN A 63 -10.54 24.30 12.39
C ASN A 63 -10.12 23.19 11.41
N ARG A 64 -9.16 22.34 11.82
CA ARG A 64 -8.67 21.15 11.08
C ARG A 64 -8.73 19.87 11.93
N SER A 65 -9.72 19.76 12.81
CA SER A 65 -9.86 18.64 13.77
C SER A 65 -10.30 17.29 13.17
N GLY A 66 -10.57 17.23 11.86
CA GLY A 66 -10.92 15.99 11.17
C GLY A 66 -12.13 15.29 11.78
N ILE A 67 -11.99 14.02 12.18
CA ILE A 67 -13.07 13.25 12.83
C ILE A 67 -13.56 13.91 14.14
N GLY A 68 -12.70 14.70 14.80
CA GLY A 68 -13.04 15.42 16.03
C GLY A 68 -14.05 16.55 15.83
N ALA A 69 -14.23 17.04 14.60
CA ALA A 69 -15.21 18.08 14.30
C ALA A 69 -16.65 17.63 14.58
N ARG A 70 -16.91 16.31 14.60
CA ARG A 70 -18.19 15.76 15.05
C ARG A 70 -18.58 16.23 16.45
N GLY A 71 -17.62 16.28 17.37
CA GLY A 71 -17.82 16.77 18.74
C GLY A 71 -17.55 18.27 18.88
N LEU A 72 -16.48 18.76 18.27
CA LEU A 72 -16.03 20.15 18.44
C LEU A 72 -16.95 21.18 17.77
N ALA A 73 -17.53 20.84 16.61
CA ALA A 73 -18.38 21.73 15.81
C ALA A 73 -19.79 21.16 15.59
N THR A 74 -20.16 20.10 16.32
CA THR A 74 -21.46 19.41 16.22
C THR A 74 -21.77 18.93 14.79
N ASP A 75 -20.74 18.61 14.00
CA ASP A 75 -20.93 18.12 12.64
C ASP A 75 -21.34 16.63 12.64
N ILE A 76 -22.65 16.40 12.68
CA ILE A 76 -23.22 15.05 12.75
C ILE A 76 -23.05 14.23 11.46
N GLN A 77 -22.67 14.86 10.35
CA GLN A 77 -22.43 14.18 9.08
C GLN A 77 -21.07 13.46 9.04
N ILE A 78 -20.17 13.77 9.98
CA ILE A 78 -18.87 13.14 10.09
C ILE A 78 -19.00 11.77 10.77
N PHE A 79 -18.57 10.70 10.10
CA PHE A 79 -18.53 9.34 10.64
C PHE A 79 -17.17 8.66 10.35
N PRO A 80 -16.73 7.71 11.18
CA PRO A 80 -15.42 7.10 11.00
C PRO A 80 -15.47 6.06 9.89
N VAL A 81 -14.38 5.99 9.14
CA VAL A 81 -14.03 4.80 8.36
C VAL A 81 -12.76 4.25 8.97
N ARG A 82 -12.92 3.24 9.82
CA ARG A 82 -11.81 2.66 10.56
C ARG A 82 -10.90 1.89 9.60
N GLY A 83 -9.65 2.35 9.53
CA GLY A 83 -8.56 1.69 8.86
C GLY A 83 -7.68 0.92 9.85
N ALA A 84 -7.19 -0.26 9.47
CA ALA A 84 -6.07 -0.89 10.18
C ALA A 84 -5.05 -1.46 9.20
N VAL A 85 -3.78 -1.39 9.62
CA VAL A 85 -2.60 -1.84 8.88
C VAL A 85 -1.67 -2.58 9.82
N LYS A 86 -0.76 -3.37 9.26
CA LYS A 86 0.32 -4.02 9.99
C LYS A 86 1.66 -3.52 9.46
N LYS A 87 2.45 -2.90 10.34
CA LYS A 87 3.87 -2.59 10.08
C LYS A 87 4.69 -3.87 10.31
N ILE A 88 5.59 -4.20 9.40
CA ILE A 88 6.55 -5.29 9.55
C ILE A 88 7.95 -4.82 9.14
N THR A 89 8.98 -5.48 9.65
CA THR A 89 10.32 -5.37 9.09
C THR A 89 10.31 -5.89 7.66
N ARG A 90 10.91 -5.13 6.76
CA ARG A 90 11.03 -5.44 5.34
C ARG A 90 11.81 -6.75 5.17
N PRO A 91 11.22 -7.77 4.51
CA PRO A 91 11.93 -9.00 4.21
C PRO A 91 13.09 -8.75 3.25
N GLU A 92 14.13 -9.57 3.34
CA GLU A 92 15.23 -9.57 2.38
C GLU A 92 14.71 -9.78 0.96
N GLY A 93 15.21 -8.97 0.01
CA GLY A 93 14.82 -9.05 -1.40
C GLY A 93 13.54 -8.28 -1.77
N TYR A 94 12.84 -7.66 -0.81
CA TYR A 94 11.72 -6.77 -1.11
C TYR A 94 12.22 -5.34 -1.43
N SER A 95 11.74 -4.74 -2.53
CA SER A 95 12.21 -3.43 -2.97
C SER A 95 11.74 -2.29 -2.05
N ALA A 96 12.62 -1.33 -1.78
CA ALA A 96 12.31 -0.06 -1.11
C ALA A 96 11.44 0.86 -1.97
N ASP A 97 11.54 0.74 -3.29
CA ASP A 97 11.04 1.75 -4.24
C ASP A 97 9.71 1.35 -4.88
N HIS A 98 9.11 0.26 -4.42
CA HIS A 98 7.92 -0.32 -5.03
C HIS A 98 6.82 -0.57 -4.02
N ALA A 99 5.69 0.10 -4.26
CA ALA A 99 4.42 -0.14 -3.60
C ALA A 99 3.51 -1.00 -4.50
N PHE A 100 2.68 -1.81 -3.87
CA PHE A 100 1.73 -2.68 -4.55
C PHE A 100 0.34 -2.42 -4.00
N LEU A 101 -0.64 -2.29 -4.90
CA LEU A 101 -2.06 -2.36 -4.57
C LEU A 101 -2.65 -3.54 -5.33
N LEU A 102 -3.16 -4.51 -4.59
CA LEU A 102 -3.84 -5.68 -5.08
C LEU A 102 -5.33 -5.47 -4.84
N SER A 103 -6.08 -5.29 -5.91
CA SER A 103 -7.51 -5.10 -5.81
C SER A 103 -8.21 -6.39 -5.40
N ALA A 104 -9.34 -6.23 -4.71
CA ALA A 104 -10.27 -7.30 -4.39
C ALA A 104 -10.43 -8.29 -5.57
N GLN A 105 -10.16 -9.57 -5.31
CA GLN A 105 -10.28 -10.66 -6.28
C GLN A 105 -11.48 -11.53 -5.94
N MET A 106 -12.12 -12.13 -6.94
CA MET A 106 -13.07 -13.23 -6.70
C MET A 106 -12.28 -14.48 -6.33
N ASN A 107 -12.58 -15.00 -5.14
CA ASN A 107 -12.08 -16.28 -4.65
C ASN A 107 -12.79 -17.44 -5.38
N HIS A 108 -12.25 -18.66 -5.26
CA HIS A 108 -12.84 -19.86 -5.88
C HIS A 108 -14.25 -20.20 -5.35
N ASP A 109 -14.59 -19.73 -4.16
CA ASP A 109 -15.90 -19.87 -3.52
C ASP A 109 -16.91 -18.78 -3.96
N GLY A 110 -16.52 -17.90 -4.89
CA GLY A 110 -17.35 -16.78 -5.36
C GLY A 110 -17.37 -15.56 -4.43
N SER A 111 -16.64 -15.57 -3.31
CA SER A 111 -16.53 -14.43 -2.42
C SER A 111 -15.56 -13.36 -2.95
N VAL A 112 -15.86 -12.09 -2.68
CA VAL A 112 -14.98 -10.96 -3.01
C VAL A 112 -13.93 -10.80 -1.91
N GLY A 113 -12.66 -11.05 -2.23
CA GLY A 113 -11.53 -10.78 -1.36
C GLY A 113 -11.37 -9.30 -1.06
N LYS A 114 -10.60 -8.95 -0.02
CA LYS A 114 -10.36 -7.54 0.34
C LYS A 114 -9.19 -6.95 -0.47
N THR A 115 -9.26 -5.66 -0.79
CA THR A 115 -8.12 -4.92 -1.36
C THR A 115 -6.96 -4.88 -0.37
N VAL A 116 -5.76 -5.15 -0.87
CA VAL A 116 -4.50 -5.17 -0.11
C VAL A 116 -3.59 -4.12 -0.66
N PHE A 117 -2.94 -3.36 0.21
CA PHE A 117 -1.78 -2.59 -0.20
C PHE A 117 -0.56 -3.04 0.59
N ILE A 118 0.58 -3.03 -0.08
CA ILE A 118 1.88 -3.33 0.50
C ILE A 118 2.79 -2.19 0.08
N VAL A 119 3.19 -1.39 1.06
CA VAL A 119 3.77 -0.08 0.81
C VAL A 119 5.01 0.07 1.67
N PRO A 120 6.20 0.29 1.09
CA PRO A 120 7.39 0.65 1.84
C PRO A 120 7.17 2.04 2.44
N CYS A 121 7.23 2.15 3.77
CA CYS A 121 7.11 3.43 4.46
C CYS A 121 8.45 4.16 4.49
N ASN A 122 9.52 3.39 4.64
CA ASN A 122 10.91 3.80 4.61
C ASN A 122 11.77 2.61 4.16
N ASP A 123 13.09 2.78 4.21
CA ASP A 123 13.99 1.64 4.32
C ASP A 123 13.56 0.80 5.53
N ASP A 124 13.64 -0.51 5.57
CA ASP A 124 13.35 -1.33 6.75
C ASP A 124 11.87 -1.53 7.13
N THR A 125 10.93 -0.62 6.87
CA THR A 125 9.50 -0.83 7.24
C THR A 125 8.59 -0.99 6.04
N LEU A 126 7.83 -2.10 6.05
CA LEU A 126 6.73 -2.34 5.12
C LEU A 126 5.39 -2.23 5.84
N VAL A 127 4.45 -1.50 5.24
CA VAL A 127 3.07 -1.37 5.73
C VAL A 127 2.17 -2.24 4.88
N ILE A 128 1.46 -3.15 5.53
CA ILE A 128 0.51 -4.05 4.89
C ILE A 128 -0.90 -3.69 5.33
N GLY A 129 -1.76 -3.32 4.39
CA GLY A 129 -3.18 -3.05 4.58
C GLY A 129 -4.05 -3.87 3.62
N SER A 130 -5.38 -3.79 3.67
CA SER A 130 -6.17 -2.94 4.55
C SER A 130 -7.35 -3.66 5.19
N ILE A 131 -7.67 -3.24 6.41
CA ILE A 131 -8.99 -3.37 7.01
C ILE A 131 -9.69 -2.03 6.84
N ILE A 132 -10.94 -2.05 6.37
CA ILE A 132 -11.76 -0.84 6.17
C ILE A 132 -13.17 -1.14 6.72
N GLN A 133 -13.59 -0.40 7.73
CA GLN A 133 -14.88 -0.59 8.41
C GLN A 133 -15.60 0.75 8.60
N ARG A 134 -16.75 0.93 7.93
CA ARG A 134 -17.57 2.14 8.09
C ARG A 134 -18.27 2.16 9.45
N ASN A 135 -18.38 3.36 10.01
CA ASN A 135 -19.07 3.66 11.26
C ASN A 135 -18.61 2.83 12.48
N ASN A 136 -17.34 2.39 12.46
CA ASN A 136 -16.75 1.64 13.56
C ASN A 136 -15.81 2.54 14.38
N TRP A 137 -16.14 2.75 15.65
CA TRP A 137 -15.38 3.58 16.59
C TRP A 137 -14.42 2.77 17.48
N GLN A 138 -14.46 1.44 17.39
CA GLN A 138 -13.65 0.58 18.25
C GLN A 138 -12.18 0.64 17.83
N LEU A 139 -11.33 1.19 18.69
CA LEU A 139 -9.90 1.32 18.39
C LEU A 139 -9.17 -0.02 18.54
N THR A 140 -9.56 -0.83 19.53
CA THR A 140 -8.91 -2.11 19.82
C THR A 140 -9.11 -3.10 18.68
N LEU A 141 -8.00 -3.68 18.21
CA LEU A 141 -8.00 -4.78 17.26
C LEU A 141 -7.10 -5.89 17.80
N SER A 142 -7.63 -7.11 17.90
CA SER A 142 -6.83 -8.26 18.31
C SER A 142 -6.22 -8.94 17.08
N PRO A 143 -5.00 -9.49 17.18
CA PRO A 143 -4.46 -10.39 16.16
C PRO A 143 -5.42 -11.54 15.80
N ASP A 144 -6.25 -11.94 16.76
CA ASP A 144 -7.22 -13.02 16.59
C ASP A 144 -8.54 -12.61 15.94
N SER A 145 -8.77 -11.30 15.76
CA SER A 145 -9.97 -10.78 15.12
C SER A 145 -10.11 -11.36 13.70
N PRO A 146 -11.33 -11.76 13.29
CA PRO A 146 -11.58 -12.33 11.97
C PRO A 146 -11.05 -11.46 10.82
N GLU A 147 -11.14 -10.13 10.97
CA GLU A 147 -10.67 -9.16 9.98
C GLU A 147 -9.15 -9.12 9.86
N VAL A 148 -8.43 -9.29 10.97
CA VAL A 148 -6.96 -9.39 10.96
C VAL A 148 -6.54 -10.71 10.34
N LYS A 149 -7.19 -11.81 10.74
CA LYS A 149 -6.98 -13.12 10.13
C LYS A 149 -7.26 -13.08 8.63
N ALA A 150 -8.35 -12.45 8.19
CA ALA A 150 -8.66 -12.29 6.77
C ALA A 150 -7.67 -11.37 6.04
N MET A 151 -7.15 -10.34 6.72
CA MET A 151 -6.11 -9.47 6.17
C MET A 151 -4.78 -10.21 5.99
N TRP A 152 -4.46 -11.15 6.88
CA TRP A 152 -3.15 -11.79 7.00
C TRP A 152 -3.07 -13.17 6.33
N ASN A 153 -4.10 -13.99 6.51
CA ASN A 153 -4.20 -15.34 5.96
C ASN A 153 -4.43 -15.26 4.45
N GLY A 154 -3.57 -15.91 3.67
CA GLY A 154 -3.58 -15.91 2.21
C GLY A 154 -2.63 -14.90 1.53
N ARG A 155 -1.96 -14.02 2.29
CA ARG A 155 -1.08 -12.96 1.72
C ARG A 155 0.38 -13.04 2.16
N LEU A 156 0.68 -13.85 3.18
CA LEU A 156 2.04 -14.24 3.56
C LEU A 156 2.81 -14.89 2.41
N SER A 157 2.14 -15.60 1.50
CA SER A 157 2.79 -16.17 0.29
C SER A 157 3.38 -15.08 -0.61
N LEU A 158 2.76 -13.90 -0.67
CA LEU A 158 3.24 -12.74 -1.42
C LEU A 158 4.35 -11.96 -0.70
N CYS A 159 4.68 -12.29 0.55
CA CYS A 159 5.86 -11.72 1.23
C CYS A 159 6.98 -12.75 1.44
N ARG A 160 6.64 -14.04 1.54
CA ARG A 160 7.59 -15.14 1.80
C ARG A 160 8.11 -15.82 0.54
N SER A 161 7.46 -15.65 -0.60
CA SER A 161 7.98 -16.23 -1.82
C SER A 161 9.17 -15.41 -2.31
N SER A 162 10.32 -16.04 -2.45
CA SER A 162 11.44 -15.57 -3.28
C SER A 162 11.00 -15.26 -4.74
N ARG A 163 9.78 -15.63 -5.15
CA ARG A 163 9.16 -15.26 -6.43
C ARG A 163 8.47 -13.89 -6.43
N VAL A 164 8.36 -13.22 -5.28
CA VAL A 164 7.82 -11.84 -5.20
C VAL A 164 8.83 -10.84 -5.76
N GLN A 165 10.12 -11.20 -5.76
CA GLN A 165 11.13 -10.52 -6.57
C GLN A 165 10.78 -10.47 -8.06
N THR A 166 9.90 -11.36 -8.54
CA THR A 166 9.55 -11.52 -9.96
C THR A 166 8.14 -11.05 -10.32
N ILE A 167 7.30 -10.62 -9.37
CA ILE A 167 6.14 -9.77 -9.71
C ILE A 167 6.66 -8.33 -9.82
N ARG A 168 7.57 -8.13 -10.77
CA ARG A 168 7.98 -6.79 -11.15
C ARG A 168 6.83 -6.17 -11.91
N HIS A 169 6.38 -5.04 -11.38
CA HIS A 169 5.53 -4.09 -12.05
C HIS A 169 4.18 -4.68 -12.39
N SER A 170 3.24 -4.59 -11.44
CA SER A 170 1.95 -3.98 -11.76
C SER A 170 0.91 -4.13 -10.65
N LEU A 171 0.05 -3.12 -10.61
CA LEU A 171 -1.13 -3.00 -9.77
C LEU A 171 -2.22 -3.92 -10.33
N LEU A 172 -2.48 -5.06 -9.68
CA LEU A 172 -3.31 -6.14 -10.23
C LEU A 172 -4.80 -5.83 -10.04
N HIS A 173 -5.51 -5.54 -11.13
CA HIS A 173 -6.97 -5.45 -11.15
C HIS A 173 -7.55 -6.61 -11.96
N LYS A 174 -8.47 -7.36 -11.37
CA LYS A 174 -9.34 -8.26 -12.13
C LYS A 174 -10.63 -7.49 -12.39
N ALA A 175 -10.61 -6.65 -13.42
CA ALA A 175 -11.85 -6.12 -13.96
C ALA A 175 -12.54 -7.29 -14.68
N CYS A 176 -13.66 -7.76 -14.12
CA CYS A 176 -14.60 -8.58 -14.87
C CYS A 176 -15.18 -7.66 -15.96
N ALA A 177 -14.93 -7.97 -17.22
CA ALA A 177 -15.58 -7.26 -18.31
C ALA A 177 -17.10 -7.50 -18.19
N PRO A 178 -17.96 -6.47 -18.34
CA PRO A 178 -19.35 -6.72 -18.63
C PRO A 178 -19.40 -7.35 -20.02
N SER A 179 -19.90 -8.58 -20.10
CA SER A 179 -20.38 -9.14 -21.35
C SER A 179 -21.45 -8.20 -21.89
N LEU A 180 -21.11 -7.45 -22.93
CA LEU A 180 -22.09 -6.79 -23.79
C LEU A 180 -22.96 -7.88 -24.43
N ILE A 181 -24.21 -7.94 -24.01
CA ILE A 181 -25.36 -8.30 -24.85
C ILE A 181 -26.32 -7.12 -24.74
#